data_AF-A0A3D6A3Q5-F1
#
_entry.id   AF-A0A3D6A3Q5-F1
#
_cell.length_a   1.000
_cell.length_b   1.000
_cell.length_c   1.000
_cell.angle_alpha   90.00
_cell.angle_beta   90.00
_cell.angle_gamma   90.00
#
_symmetry.space_group_name_H-M   'P 1'
#
loop_
_entity.id
_entity.type
_entity.pdbx_description
1 polymer ?
#
loop_
_entity_poly.entity_id
_entity_poly.type
_entity_poly.pdbx_seq_one_letter_code
_entity_poly.pdbx_strand_id
1 'polypeptide(L)'
;MGANFSGGAGSGGSIRIVGSSISNEGILEVKGGHASGMDDREPGARFLTNAGGAGGGGRIALISDGEIEKGTILLDGGLANGDGSAGQPGTLVIGPKTINAAADLSLNSGTLTLDTSGFWTHSSGLQGRGSITSDDFLSAGKKWGYSVCKFNFGNLQLGSGLLINVKGENSLLLDIDGNVSIGSNLVLNGKPGKQGIYSGQAGPGGWSSGKGLKNTELFSNLHPSLNGQGPGGGRGYEIGKSTGGGSYGNSGSGGLNGGVAGITYGDGQITHLVGGSGGGHAILGSGNAGGGGGAIGIDVSGSFSLEANTTISVNGGDGFSHYDGSGAGGSGGSIRIKAASILNLGKLEAKGGNAVGDSSLAGAGGGGRIALITNGTLSTGDVNASGGINLSSSTSVYRQSDLVGYWKLDEASGSTTAVNSTGNSSLNGNITGSPDRRSGVKGGAFYFDGINDKIVIPYDPALSLEEYTVSIWYYPERRSDNVGLTGLFGRGIGGQVRNYAIWQGDSTHGTRPYIHHRFTEGQNYNEGVANYFLTQWKKWYHIVCSNQGLGGFARTYVNGSFTTATQRFDHQVSQALTNNASANLHIGVFPDNENGGYF
;
A
#
# COMPACT_ATOMS: atom_id res chain seq x y z
N MET A 1 8.28 52.55 12.41
CA MET A 1 7.84 51.20 12.80
C MET A 1 7.60 50.42 11.52
N GLY A 2 8.49 49.47 11.19
CA GLY A 2 8.32 48.59 10.04
C GLY A 2 7.27 47.53 10.34
N ALA A 3 6.66 46.95 9.31
CA ALA A 3 5.66 45.90 9.49
C ALA A 3 6.31 44.69 10.20
N ASN A 4 5.72 44.25 11.32
CA ASN A 4 6.14 43.03 12.04
C ASN A 4 5.84 41.72 11.26
N PHE A 5 5.36 41.84 10.02
CA PHE A 5 5.00 40.75 9.13
C PHE A 5 5.34 41.18 7.70
N SER A 6 6.07 40.35 6.97
CA SER A 6 6.35 40.57 5.54
C SER A 6 5.79 39.46 4.67
N GLY A 7 5.43 39.80 3.43
CA GLY A 7 5.00 38.83 2.42
C GLY A 7 6.16 37.97 1.92
N GLY A 8 5.86 36.80 1.36
CA GLY A 8 6.86 35.98 0.67
C GLY A 8 7.33 36.58 -0.65
N ALA A 9 8.50 36.17 -1.11
CA ALA A 9 9.08 36.65 -2.37
C ALA A 9 8.63 35.84 -3.59
N GLY A 10 8.67 36.48 -4.78
CA GLY A 10 8.26 35.88 -6.04
C GLY A 10 9.23 34.81 -6.54
N SER A 11 8.69 33.76 -7.17
CA SER A 11 9.50 32.72 -7.82
C SER A 11 10.17 33.22 -9.11
N GLY A 12 11.26 32.58 -9.49
CA GLY A 12 11.91 32.80 -10.78
C GLY A 12 11.01 32.44 -11.97
N GLY A 13 11.24 33.12 -13.09
CA GLY A 13 10.47 32.94 -14.33
C GLY A 13 10.82 31.65 -15.08
N SER A 14 10.52 31.61 -16.38
CA SER A 14 10.93 30.48 -17.23
C SER A 14 11.51 30.93 -18.56
N ILE A 15 12.59 30.29 -18.98
CA ILE A 15 13.23 30.45 -20.29
C ILE A 15 13.08 29.14 -21.07
N ARG A 16 12.68 29.23 -22.33
CA ARG A 16 12.66 28.10 -23.26
C ARG A 16 13.34 28.48 -24.55
N ILE A 17 14.42 27.78 -24.89
CA ILE A 17 15.19 27.96 -26.11
C ILE A 17 15.07 26.68 -26.94
N VAL A 18 14.70 26.84 -28.21
CA VAL A 18 14.54 25.73 -29.16
C VAL A 18 15.36 26.07 -30.41
N GLY A 19 16.36 25.25 -30.73
CA GLY A 19 17.29 25.47 -31.84
C GLY A 19 17.61 24.21 -32.61
N SER A 20 18.26 24.33 -33.78
CA SER A 20 18.93 23.20 -34.43
C SER A 20 20.25 22.86 -33.75
N SER A 21 20.93 23.88 -33.23
CA SER A 21 22.01 23.85 -32.25
C SER A 21 21.80 25.05 -31.31
N ILE A 22 22.35 25.00 -30.11
CA ILE A 22 22.27 26.09 -29.12
C ILE A 22 23.69 26.40 -28.67
N SER A 23 24.11 27.66 -28.80
CA SER A 23 25.33 28.16 -28.17
C SER A 23 24.99 29.36 -27.29
N ASN A 24 25.12 29.18 -25.98
CA ASN A 24 25.00 30.24 -24.99
C ASN A 24 26.40 30.63 -24.50
N GLU A 25 26.89 31.78 -24.94
CA GLU A 25 28.14 32.38 -24.44
C GLU A 25 27.91 33.33 -23.25
N GLY A 26 26.65 33.51 -22.83
CA GLY A 26 26.23 34.45 -21.79
C GLY A 26 25.64 33.78 -20.55
N ILE A 27 24.79 34.54 -19.85
CA ILE A 27 24.11 34.11 -18.62
C ILE A 27 22.61 33.96 -18.90
N LEU A 28 22.05 32.78 -18.64
CA LEU A 28 20.61 32.58 -18.53
C LEU A 28 20.22 32.50 -17.05
N GLU A 29 19.47 33.48 -16.57
CA GLU A 29 19.11 33.62 -15.16
C GLU A 29 17.60 33.59 -14.95
N VAL A 30 17.14 32.69 -14.08
CA VAL A 30 15.75 32.63 -13.61
C VAL A 30 15.72 32.46 -12.10
N LYS A 31 16.44 33.31 -11.35
CA LYS A 31 16.52 33.20 -9.89
C LYS A 31 15.21 33.58 -9.19
N GLY A 32 15.00 33.01 -8.00
CA GLY A 32 13.94 33.43 -7.10
C GLY A 32 14.26 34.71 -6.32
N GLY A 33 13.24 35.48 -5.98
CA GLY A 33 13.39 36.68 -5.14
C GLY A 33 13.85 36.33 -3.73
N HIS A 34 14.74 37.13 -3.15
CA HIS A 34 15.25 36.93 -1.78
C HIS A 34 14.16 37.18 -0.73
N ALA A 35 14.34 36.57 0.45
CA ALA A 35 13.48 36.89 1.59
C ALA A 35 13.61 38.40 1.93
N SER A 36 12.54 38.98 2.48
CA SER A 36 12.52 40.40 2.86
C SER A 36 13.72 40.74 3.77
N GLY A 37 14.41 41.85 3.51
CA GLY A 37 15.61 42.28 4.24
C GLY A 37 16.93 41.67 3.75
N MET A 38 16.91 40.78 2.75
CA MET A 38 18.11 40.17 2.13
C MET A 38 18.40 40.67 0.72
N ASP A 39 17.52 41.50 0.15
CA ASP A 39 17.83 42.20 -1.09
C ASP A 39 18.69 43.43 -0.77
N ASP A 40 19.89 43.49 -1.33
CA ASP A 40 20.84 44.60 -1.11
C ASP A 40 20.28 45.97 -1.54
N ARG A 41 19.19 45.99 -2.32
CA ARG A 41 18.49 47.21 -2.75
C ARG A 41 17.48 47.73 -1.73
N GLU A 42 17.14 46.98 -0.67
CA GLU A 42 16.18 47.41 0.33
C GLU A 42 16.80 48.43 1.32
N PRO A 43 16.29 49.69 1.38
CA PRO A 43 16.79 50.69 2.32
C PRO A 43 16.03 50.56 3.66
N GLY A 44 16.53 49.78 4.62
CA GLY A 44 15.88 49.66 5.93
C GLY A 44 16.36 48.50 6.82
N ALA A 45 15.87 48.49 8.08
CA ALA A 45 16.32 47.59 9.14
C ALA A 45 16.22 46.10 8.77
N ARG A 46 17.35 45.39 8.89
CA ARG A 46 17.55 43.97 8.54
C ARG A 46 17.03 42.96 9.56
N PHE A 47 16.22 43.40 10.54
CA PHE A 47 15.69 42.57 11.61
C PHE A 47 14.16 42.57 11.55
N LEU A 48 13.61 41.50 10.98
CA LEU A 48 12.18 41.24 10.97
C LEU A 48 11.95 39.93 11.73
N THR A 49 11.28 40.00 12.88
CA THR A 49 10.63 38.82 13.46
C THR A 49 9.42 38.49 12.57
N ASN A 50 9.31 37.26 12.06
CA ASN A 50 8.26 36.77 11.16
C ASN A 50 8.32 37.23 9.68
N ALA A 51 9.49 37.11 9.04
CA ALA A 51 9.63 37.41 7.61
C ALA A 51 9.10 36.33 6.67
N GLY A 52 8.51 36.74 5.53
CA GLY A 52 8.13 35.84 4.45
C GLY A 52 9.35 35.16 3.79
N GLY A 53 9.18 33.91 3.37
CA GLY A 53 10.24 33.11 2.73
C GLY A 53 10.65 33.62 1.35
N ALA A 54 11.85 33.25 0.91
CA ALA A 54 12.35 33.55 -0.42
C ALA A 54 11.61 32.74 -1.50
N GLY A 55 11.55 33.29 -2.71
CA GLY A 55 10.97 32.64 -3.87
C GLY A 55 11.86 31.53 -4.41
N GLY A 56 11.28 30.46 -4.92
CA GLY A 56 12.02 29.40 -5.59
C GLY A 56 12.60 29.86 -6.93
N GLY A 57 13.69 29.23 -7.37
CA GLY A 57 14.25 29.40 -8.69
C GLY A 57 13.30 28.94 -9.80
N GLY A 58 13.52 29.45 -10.99
CA GLY A 58 12.68 29.28 -12.16
C GLY A 58 13.02 28.05 -13.00
N ARG A 59 12.64 28.06 -14.28
CA ARG A 59 12.82 26.90 -15.16
C ARG A 59 13.53 27.29 -16.45
N ILE A 60 14.55 26.54 -16.86
CA ILE A 60 15.19 26.71 -18.17
C ILE A 60 15.06 25.41 -18.95
N ALA A 61 14.61 25.50 -20.20
CA ALA A 61 14.56 24.39 -21.14
C ALA A 61 15.42 24.71 -22.38
N LEU A 62 16.43 23.88 -22.66
CA LEU A 62 17.25 23.93 -23.87
C LEU A 62 16.93 22.72 -24.74
N ILE A 63 16.36 22.95 -25.92
CA ILE A 63 15.80 21.90 -26.76
C ILE A 63 16.45 21.94 -28.14
N SER A 64 17.25 20.94 -28.49
CA SER A 64 18.02 20.89 -29.74
C SER A 64 18.34 19.44 -30.13
N ASP A 65 18.42 19.17 -31.44
CA ASP A 65 18.93 17.89 -31.96
C ASP A 65 20.44 17.93 -32.26
N GLY A 66 21.02 19.13 -32.39
CA GLY A 66 22.46 19.35 -32.46
C GLY A 66 23.05 19.82 -31.12
N GLU A 67 24.33 20.18 -31.14
CA GLU A 67 25.11 20.57 -29.96
C GLU A 67 24.45 21.68 -29.10
N ILE A 68 24.65 21.59 -27.78
CA ILE A 68 24.17 22.55 -26.78
C ILE A 68 25.33 23.01 -25.90
N GLU A 69 25.88 24.18 -26.20
CA GLU A 69 26.82 24.90 -25.32
C GLU A 69 26.02 25.76 -24.35
N LYS A 70 26.14 25.45 -23.05
CA LYS A 70 25.21 25.93 -22.03
C LYS A 70 25.53 27.31 -21.46
N GLY A 71 26.76 27.80 -21.62
CA GLY A 71 27.23 29.01 -20.93
C GLY A 71 27.01 28.95 -19.43
N THR A 72 26.77 30.11 -18.83
CA THR A 72 26.39 30.20 -17.41
C THR A 72 24.88 30.10 -17.27
N ILE A 73 24.42 29.20 -16.40
CA ILE A 73 23.00 29.02 -16.08
C ILE A 73 22.81 29.19 -14.58
N LEU A 74 21.96 30.15 -14.21
CA LEU A 74 21.68 30.49 -12.82
C LEU A 74 20.22 30.20 -12.48
N LEU A 75 20.03 29.21 -11.62
CA LEU A 75 18.72 28.68 -11.23
C LEU A 75 18.47 28.87 -9.73
N ASP A 76 19.31 29.61 -9.02
CA ASP A 76 19.25 29.67 -7.57
C ASP A 76 17.89 30.17 -7.07
N GLY A 77 17.39 29.58 -5.99
CA GLY A 77 16.32 30.20 -5.23
C GLY A 77 16.83 31.43 -4.50
N GLY A 78 15.90 32.26 -4.01
CA GLY A 78 16.30 33.45 -3.28
C GLY A 78 16.94 33.14 -1.92
N LEU A 79 17.76 34.06 -1.42
CA LEU A 79 18.48 33.90 -0.16
C LEU A 79 17.54 33.99 1.05
N ALA A 80 17.82 33.17 2.06
CA ALA A 80 17.16 33.19 3.36
C ALA A 80 17.53 34.44 4.18
N ASN A 81 16.67 34.83 5.11
CA ASN A 81 17.04 35.70 6.23
C ASN A 81 16.98 34.91 7.56
N GLY A 82 17.13 35.57 8.72
CA GLY A 82 17.08 34.91 10.03
C GLY A 82 15.82 34.04 10.26
N ASP A 83 14.68 34.44 9.71
CA ASP A 83 13.37 33.80 9.91
C ASP A 83 12.83 33.11 8.63
N GLY A 84 12.88 33.81 7.49
CA GLY A 84 12.45 33.36 6.17
C GLY A 84 13.47 32.42 5.51
N SER A 85 13.01 31.26 5.05
CA SER A 85 13.87 30.24 4.43
C SER A 85 14.28 30.59 3.00
N ALA A 86 15.40 30.03 2.55
CA ALA A 86 15.88 30.17 1.18
C ALA A 86 14.94 29.46 0.20
N GLY A 87 14.83 30.01 -1.00
CA GLY A 87 14.11 29.39 -2.09
C GLY A 87 14.85 28.14 -2.56
N GLN A 88 14.09 27.13 -3.00
CA GLN A 88 14.70 25.98 -3.66
C GLN A 88 15.27 26.40 -5.02
N PRO A 89 16.37 25.80 -5.49
CA PRO A 89 16.85 26.02 -6.84
C PRO A 89 15.80 25.55 -7.86
N GLY A 90 15.81 26.22 -9.00
CA GLY A 90 15.02 25.95 -10.18
C GLY A 90 15.49 24.71 -10.92
N THR A 91 14.89 24.47 -12.09
CA THR A 91 15.18 23.27 -12.90
C THR A 91 15.75 23.62 -14.26
N LEU A 92 16.76 22.87 -14.69
CA LEU A 92 17.28 22.87 -16.06
C LEU A 92 16.85 21.58 -16.74
N VAL A 93 16.18 21.72 -17.88
CA VAL A 93 15.78 20.61 -18.72
C VAL A 93 16.50 20.74 -20.06
N ILE A 94 17.10 19.64 -20.51
CA ILE A 94 17.80 19.56 -21.79
C ILE A 94 17.30 18.32 -22.51
N GLY A 95 16.95 18.45 -23.79
CA GLY A 95 16.50 17.30 -24.55
C GLY A 95 16.37 17.53 -26.05
N PRO A 96 16.09 16.46 -26.81
CA PRO A 96 15.97 16.50 -28.26
C PRO A 96 14.81 17.40 -28.70
N LYS A 97 14.93 18.04 -29.86
CA LYS A 97 13.87 18.88 -30.45
C LYS A 97 12.88 18.02 -31.23
N THR A 98 13.39 17.09 -32.02
CA THR A 98 12.57 16.27 -32.91
C THR A 98 11.71 15.29 -32.11
N ILE A 99 10.42 15.33 -32.39
CA ILE A 99 9.47 14.29 -31.98
C ILE A 99 9.48 13.27 -33.12
N ASN A 100 10.18 12.15 -32.92
CA ASN A 100 10.21 11.08 -33.91
C ASN A 100 8.83 10.41 -34.00
N ALA A 101 8.49 9.89 -35.17
CA ALA A 101 7.35 8.99 -35.30
C ALA A 101 7.53 7.76 -34.38
N ALA A 102 6.41 7.12 -34.03
CA ALA A 102 6.43 5.88 -33.25
C ALA A 102 7.40 4.88 -33.89
N ALA A 103 8.46 4.55 -33.15
CA ALA A 103 9.46 3.57 -33.55
C ALA A 103 9.55 2.49 -32.48
N ASP A 104 9.94 1.28 -32.89
CA ASP A 104 10.19 0.18 -31.96
C ASP A 104 11.36 0.54 -31.04
N LEU A 105 11.18 0.32 -29.74
CA LEU A 105 12.23 0.48 -28.74
C LEU A 105 12.44 -0.85 -28.01
N SER A 106 13.59 -1.48 -28.27
CA SER A 106 14.00 -2.72 -27.60
C SER A 106 15.33 -2.51 -26.87
N LEU A 107 15.29 -2.52 -25.54
CA LEU A 107 16.44 -2.30 -24.66
C LEU A 107 16.57 -3.46 -23.67
N ASN A 108 17.71 -4.15 -23.66
CA ASN A 108 17.93 -5.31 -22.78
C ASN A 108 18.88 -5.01 -21.60
N SER A 109 19.66 -3.94 -21.67
CA SER A 109 20.64 -3.54 -20.67
C SER A 109 20.92 -2.05 -20.74
N GLY A 110 21.55 -1.51 -19.69
CA GLY A 110 21.86 -0.09 -19.55
C GLY A 110 20.90 0.63 -18.63
N THR A 111 20.89 1.96 -18.71
CA THR A 111 19.99 2.81 -17.91
C THR A 111 19.05 3.58 -18.81
N LEU A 112 17.74 3.32 -18.70
CA LEU A 112 16.68 4.11 -19.32
C LEU A 112 16.15 5.12 -18.30
N THR A 113 16.25 6.40 -18.61
CA THR A 113 15.60 7.46 -17.82
C THR A 113 14.33 7.91 -18.54
N LEU A 114 13.19 7.81 -17.85
CA LEU A 114 11.91 8.38 -18.25
C LEU A 114 11.68 9.65 -17.42
N ASP A 115 12.00 10.81 -18.01
CA ASP A 115 11.80 12.11 -17.38
C ASP A 115 10.42 12.66 -17.77
N THR A 116 9.49 12.63 -16.82
CA THR A 116 8.11 13.10 -17.00
C THR A 116 8.02 14.62 -17.23
N SER A 117 9.14 15.35 -17.27
CA SER A 117 9.20 16.70 -17.86
C SER A 117 9.17 16.71 -19.41
N GLY A 118 9.17 15.54 -20.05
CA GLY A 118 8.88 15.39 -21.48
C GLY A 118 9.95 14.67 -22.30
N PHE A 119 10.90 13.96 -21.67
CA PHE A 119 12.05 13.38 -22.37
C PHE A 119 12.39 11.98 -21.86
N TRP A 120 12.94 11.14 -22.73
CA TRP A 120 13.57 9.90 -22.31
C TRP A 120 14.98 9.79 -22.88
N THR A 121 15.87 9.16 -22.13
CA THR A 121 17.26 8.93 -22.54
C THR A 121 17.72 7.55 -22.12
N HIS A 122 18.65 6.99 -22.88
CA HIS A 122 19.29 5.72 -22.59
C HIS A 122 20.82 5.90 -22.54
N SER A 123 21.51 5.09 -21.75
CA SER A 123 22.97 5.15 -21.61
C SER A 123 23.75 4.88 -22.89
N SER A 124 23.11 4.33 -23.94
CA SER A 124 23.71 4.19 -25.28
C SER A 124 23.71 5.47 -26.10
N GLY A 125 23.13 6.56 -25.60
CA GLY A 125 22.90 7.81 -26.34
C GLY A 125 21.57 7.87 -27.09
N LEU A 126 20.76 6.80 -27.07
CA LEU A 126 19.39 6.88 -27.57
C LEU A 126 18.59 7.85 -26.70
N GLN A 127 17.74 8.65 -27.33
CA GLN A 127 16.90 9.63 -26.66
C GLN A 127 15.65 9.90 -27.48
N GLY A 128 14.64 10.44 -26.82
CA GLY A 128 13.44 10.90 -27.49
C GLY A 128 12.64 11.87 -26.65
N ARG A 129 11.64 12.45 -27.29
CA ARG A 129 10.79 13.48 -26.72
C ARG A 129 9.35 13.01 -26.67
N GLY A 130 8.70 13.26 -25.54
CA GLY A 130 7.28 13.04 -25.32
C GLY A 130 6.45 14.30 -25.52
N SER A 131 5.15 14.16 -25.28
CA SER A 131 4.18 15.27 -25.23
C SER A 131 3.64 15.40 -23.81
N ILE A 132 3.27 16.62 -23.40
CA ILE A 132 2.64 16.87 -22.11
C ILE A 132 1.28 17.51 -22.35
N THR A 133 0.24 16.94 -21.75
CA THR A 133 -1.09 17.56 -21.66
C THR A 133 -1.40 17.90 -20.20
N SER A 134 -2.13 18.99 -19.99
CA SER A 134 -2.53 19.44 -18.65
C SER A 134 -4.04 19.59 -18.62
N ASP A 135 -4.65 19.03 -17.57
CA ASP A 135 -6.09 18.98 -17.38
C ASP A 135 -6.42 19.28 -15.91
N ASP A 136 -7.69 19.55 -15.62
CA ASP A 136 -8.22 19.66 -14.26
C ASP A 136 -9.38 18.69 -14.01
N PHE A 137 -9.53 18.29 -12.75
CA PHE A 137 -10.70 17.50 -12.30
C PHE A 137 -11.25 18.06 -10.99
N LEU A 138 -12.52 17.75 -10.72
CA LEU A 138 -13.19 18.15 -9.48
C LEU A 138 -13.08 17.05 -8.42
N SER A 139 -12.71 17.44 -7.20
CA SER A 139 -12.78 16.59 -6.01
C SER A 139 -13.22 17.43 -4.82
N ALA A 140 -14.28 16.98 -4.13
CA ALA A 140 -14.94 17.70 -3.03
C ALA A 140 -15.23 19.18 -3.35
N GLY A 141 -15.71 19.46 -4.56
CA GLY A 141 -16.06 20.83 -5.00
C GLY A 141 -14.87 21.73 -5.33
N LYS A 142 -13.62 21.24 -5.24
CA LYS A 142 -12.40 21.97 -5.61
C LYS A 142 -11.79 21.41 -6.89
N LYS A 143 -11.28 22.29 -7.76
CA LYS A 143 -10.50 21.92 -8.95
C LYS A 143 -9.06 21.59 -8.60
N TRP A 144 -8.56 20.50 -9.18
CA TRP A 144 -7.18 20.04 -9.05
C TRP A 144 -6.58 19.85 -10.43
N GLY A 145 -5.49 20.56 -10.70
CA GLY A 145 -4.73 20.42 -11.94
C GLY A 145 -3.77 19.24 -11.88
N TYR A 146 -3.61 18.54 -13.00
CA TYR A 146 -2.60 17.51 -13.21
C TYR A 146 -2.09 17.59 -14.64
N SER A 147 -0.93 16.98 -14.89
CA SER A 147 -0.40 16.85 -16.24
C SER A 147 0.09 15.43 -16.50
N VAL A 148 0.03 15.01 -17.76
CA VAL A 148 0.41 13.68 -18.22
C VAL A 148 1.52 13.83 -19.25
N CYS A 149 2.68 13.22 -18.99
CA CYS A 149 3.77 13.07 -19.94
C CYS A 149 3.60 11.76 -20.70
N LYS A 150 3.32 11.88 -22.00
CA LYS A 150 3.12 10.77 -22.93
C LYS A 150 4.37 10.52 -23.75
N PHE A 151 4.90 9.30 -23.68
CA PHE A 151 5.88 8.75 -24.63
C PHE A 151 5.21 7.74 -25.55
N ASN A 152 5.50 7.82 -26.84
CA ASN A 152 4.90 6.96 -27.85
C ASN A 152 5.96 6.11 -28.56
N PHE A 153 5.65 4.83 -28.75
CA PHE A 153 6.51 3.83 -29.38
C PHE A 153 5.70 2.90 -30.28
N GLY A 154 6.35 2.28 -31.27
CA GLY A 154 5.76 1.23 -32.10
C GLY A 154 5.53 -0.01 -31.24
N ASN A 155 6.57 -0.81 -31.04
CA ASN A 155 6.65 -1.85 -30.03
C ASN A 155 7.62 -1.43 -28.91
N LEU A 156 7.41 -1.96 -27.70
CA LEU A 156 8.28 -1.68 -26.56
C LEU A 156 8.73 -2.97 -25.86
N GLN A 157 10.02 -3.22 -25.87
CA GLN A 157 10.65 -4.32 -25.12
C GLN A 157 11.68 -3.75 -24.15
N LEU A 158 11.43 -3.93 -22.84
CA LEU A 158 12.33 -3.52 -21.76
C LEU A 158 12.81 -4.77 -21.02
N GLY A 159 13.92 -5.36 -21.44
CA GLY A 159 14.44 -6.61 -20.90
C GLY A 159 14.99 -6.46 -19.47
N SER A 160 14.98 -7.55 -18.71
CA SER A 160 15.29 -7.61 -17.26
C SER A 160 16.68 -7.12 -16.83
N GLY A 161 17.63 -6.97 -17.76
CA GLY A 161 18.95 -6.37 -17.49
C GLY A 161 18.96 -4.83 -17.48
N LEU A 162 17.82 -4.19 -17.75
CA LEU A 162 17.70 -2.73 -17.83
C LEU A 162 17.42 -2.11 -16.45
N LEU A 163 18.14 -1.05 -16.09
CA LEU A 163 17.79 -0.18 -14.97
C LEU A 163 16.88 0.94 -15.49
N ILE A 164 15.67 1.05 -14.97
CA ILE A 164 14.75 2.13 -15.35
C ILE A 164 14.63 3.14 -14.22
N ASN A 165 14.86 4.42 -14.53
CA ASN A 165 14.71 5.53 -13.61
C ASN A 165 13.58 6.44 -14.09
N VAL A 166 12.49 6.53 -13.32
CA VAL A 166 11.39 7.46 -13.60
C VAL A 166 11.52 8.66 -12.69
N LYS A 167 11.50 9.87 -13.27
CA LYS A 167 11.64 11.12 -12.51
C LYS A 167 10.73 12.22 -13.06
N GLY A 168 10.64 13.33 -12.33
CA GLY A 168 9.78 14.48 -12.65
C GLY A 168 8.43 14.44 -11.93
N GLU A 169 7.61 15.45 -12.20
CA GLU A 169 6.39 15.74 -11.42
C GLU A 169 5.09 15.24 -12.10
N ASN A 170 5.13 14.97 -13.41
CA ASN A 170 3.91 14.65 -14.18
C ASN A 170 3.63 13.15 -14.15
N SER A 171 2.38 12.77 -14.36
CA SER A 171 2.01 11.36 -14.56
C SER A 171 2.68 10.81 -15.80
N LEU A 172 3.07 9.53 -15.79
CA LEU A 172 3.69 8.86 -16.93
C LEU A 172 2.66 8.12 -17.76
N LEU A 173 2.59 8.37 -19.06
CA LEU A 173 1.82 7.58 -20.02
C LEU A 173 2.75 6.97 -21.07
N LEU A 174 2.73 5.65 -21.20
CA LEU A 174 3.35 4.91 -22.30
C LEU A 174 2.25 4.54 -23.29
N ASP A 175 2.32 5.08 -24.51
CA ASP A 175 1.32 4.88 -25.57
C ASP A 175 1.94 4.06 -26.71
N ILE A 176 1.48 2.83 -26.89
CA ILE A 176 2.17 1.81 -27.68
C ILE A 176 1.27 1.31 -28.79
N ASP A 177 1.71 1.49 -30.04
CA ASP A 177 0.93 1.13 -31.23
C ASP A 177 0.88 -0.39 -31.47
N GLY A 178 1.89 -1.12 -31.01
CA GLY A 178 2.08 -2.55 -31.14
C GLY A 178 2.01 -3.28 -29.80
N ASN A 179 3.00 -4.14 -29.54
CA ASN A 179 3.07 -4.98 -28.34
C ASN A 179 4.06 -4.44 -27.30
N VAL A 180 3.85 -4.81 -26.04
CA VAL A 180 4.71 -4.48 -24.90
C VAL A 180 5.20 -5.74 -24.18
N SER A 181 6.51 -5.81 -23.91
CA SER A 181 7.09 -6.72 -22.91
C SER A 181 7.97 -5.95 -21.94
N ILE A 182 7.70 -6.06 -20.63
CA ILE A 182 8.48 -5.39 -19.58
C ILE A 182 9.01 -6.45 -18.62
N GLY A 183 10.33 -6.62 -18.64
CA GLY A 183 11.13 -7.44 -17.71
C GLY A 183 11.83 -6.65 -16.60
N SER A 184 11.81 -5.31 -16.65
CA SER A 184 12.48 -4.44 -15.67
C SER A 184 11.52 -3.65 -14.78
N ASN A 185 11.96 -3.39 -13.54
CA ASN A 185 11.15 -2.71 -12.55
C ASN A 185 10.86 -1.25 -12.94
N LEU A 186 9.62 -0.82 -12.75
CA LEU A 186 9.17 0.57 -12.92
C LEU A 186 8.69 1.11 -11.57
N VAL A 187 9.51 1.94 -10.94
CA VAL A 187 9.26 2.45 -9.58
C VAL A 187 8.92 3.93 -9.62
N LEU A 188 7.68 4.25 -9.24
CA LEU A 188 7.12 5.60 -9.15
C LEU A 188 6.56 5.85 -7.73
N ASN A 189 7.25 5.33 -6.71
CA ASN A 189 6.79 5.42 -5.32
C ASN A 189 6.97 6.83 -4.76
N GLY A 190 6.08 7.21 -3.84
CA GLY A 190 6.30 8.31 -2.92
C GLY A 190 7.44 7.99 -1.96
N LYS A 191 8.07 9.03 -1.42
CA LYS A 191 9.19 8.96 -0.50
C LYS A 191 8.79 9.49 0.88
N PRO A 192 9.42 8.99 1.95
CA PRO A 192 9.27 9.59 3.26
C PRO A 192 9.87 11.00 3.30
N GLY A 193 9.36 11.82 4.22
CA GLY A 193 9.95 13.12 4.55
C GLY A 193 11.31 12.97 5.21
N LYS A 194 12.08 14.07 5.17
CA LYS A 194 13.37 14.17 5.87
C LYS A 194 13.21 15.09 7.07
N GLN A 195 13.95 14.83 8.14
CA GLN A 195 13.88 15.61 9.38
C GLN A 195 13.87 17.12 9.11
N GLY A 196 12.92 17.82 9.73
CA GLY A 196 12.76 19.26 9.62
C GLY A 196 11.61 19.69 8.70
N ILE A 197 11.91 20.63 7.78
CA ILE A 197 10.89 21.35 6.98
C ILE A 197 10.44 20.54 5.75
N TYR A 198 11.20 19.50 5.38
CA TYR A 198 11.07 18.84 4.08
C TYR A 198 9.92 17.83 4.05
N SER A 199 8.94 18.09 3.19
CA SER A 199 7.90 17.12 2.87
C SER A 199 8.46 15.85 2.24
N GLY A 200 7.84 14.71 2.55
CA GLY A 200 7.95 13.51 1.75
C GLY A 200 7.58 13.81 0.30
N GLN A 201 8.52 13.53 -0.60
CA GLN A 201 8.35 13.79 -2.03
C GLN A 201 7.38 12.78 -2.64
N ALA A 202 6.51 13.24 -3.52
CA ALA A 202 5.63 12.35 -4.25
C ALA A 202 6.38 11.54 -5.32
N GLY A 203 5.77 10.44 -5.75
CA GLY A 203 6.10 9.86 -7.06
C GLY A 203 5.59 10.74 -8.20
N PRO A 204 6.08 10.57 -9.45
CA PRO A 204 5.60 11.35 -10.61
C PRO A 204 4.08 11.27 -10.76
N GLY A 205 3.41 12.42 -10.81
CA GLY A 205 1.94 12.53 -10.86
C GLY A 205 1.21 12.47 -9.51
N GLY A 206 1.92 12.22 -8.40
CA GLY A 206 1.38 12.24 -7.03
C GLY A 206 1.55 13.57 -6.33
N TRP A 207 1.11 13.64 -5.06
CA TRP A 207 1.24 14.84 -4.22
C TRP A 207 2.10 14.62 -2.98
N SER A 208 2.91 15.61 -2.66
CA SER A 208 3.86 15.54 -1.54
C SER A 208 3.15 15.57 -0.19
N SER A 209 3.85 15.20 0.89
CA SER A 209 3.31 15.32 2.24
C SER A 209 3.13 16.78 2.68
N GLY A 210 2.57 16.97 3.88
CA GLY A 210 2.66 18.23 4.60
C GLY A 210 4.11 18.61 4.92
N LYS A 211 4.33 19.88 5.25
CA LYS A 211 5.65 20.47 5.54
C LYS A 211 5.67 21.03 6.97
N GLY A 212 6.67 20.63 7.77
CA GLY A 212 6.93 21.23 9.07
C GLY A 212 7.31 22.71 8.96
N LEU A 213 6.80 23.57 9.85
CA LEU A 213 7.07 25.01 9.86
C LEU A 213 7.69 25.47 11.19
N LYS A 214 8.65 26.40 11.14
CA LYS A 214 9.39 26.89 12.32
C LYS A 214 8.51 27.44 13.46
N ASN A 215 7.36 28.04 13.16
CA ASN A 215 6.47 28.60 14.18
C ASN A 215 5.41 27.61 14.70
N THR A 216 5.45 26.34 14.28
CA THR A 216 4.59 25.28 14.85
C THR A 216 5.12 24.73 16.18
N GLU A 217 6.34 25.11 16.57
CA GLU A 217 7.03 24.64 17.78
C GLU A 217 6.52 25.28 19.08
N LEU A 218 5.68 26.32 18.99
CA LEU A 218 5.01 26.95 20.14
C LEU A 218 3.58 26.44 20.37
N PHE A 219 3.27 25.22 19.91
CA PHE A 219 1.91 24.66 19.97
C PHE A 219 0.85 25.54 19.28
N SER A 220 1.25 26.31 18.25
CA SER A 220 0.30 27.07 17.44
C SER A 220 -0.43 26.12 16.49
N ASN A 221 -1.70 25.88 16.80
CA ASN A 221 -2.51 24.82 16.22
C ASN A 221 -2.98 25.19 14.82
N LEU A 222 -2.95 24.23 13.89
CA LEU A 222 -3.53 24.34 12.54
C LEU A 222 -2.83 25.35 11.62
N HIS A 223 -1.71 24.95 11.01
CA HIS A 223 -1.34 25.53 9.73
C HIS A 223 -1.67 24.57 8.58
N PRO A 224 -2.46 24.96 7.55
CA PRO A 224 -2.81 24.10 6.42
C PRO A 224 -1.63 23.49 5.67
N SER A 225 -0.43 24.07 5.77
CA SER A 225 0.79 23.49 5.20
C SER A 225 1.22 22.17 5.84
N LEU A 226 0.76 21.89 7.07
CA LEU A 226 1.02 20.63 7.75
C LEU A 226 0.14 19.51 7.18
N ASN A 227 -0.94 19.84 6.49
CA ASN A 227 -1.75 18.84 5.82
C ASN A 227 -0.98 18.27 4.62
N GLY A 228 -1.19 16.98 4.37
CA GLY A 228 -0.80 16.35 3.13
C GLY A 228 -1.29 17.15 1.93
N GLN A 229 -0.51 17.19 0.85
CA GLN A 229 -0.94 17.84 -0.38
C GLN A 229 -1.78 16.87 -1.20
N GLY A 230 -2.57 17.44 -2.11
CA GLY A 230 -3.49 16.71 -2.99
C GLY A 230 -4.92 16.67 -2.46
N PRO A 231 -5.87 16.17 -3.28
CA PRO A 231 -7.30 16.14 -2.93
C PRO A 231 -7.60 15.31 -1.69
N GLY A 232 -6.82 14.26 -1.45
CA GLY A 232 -6.93 13.37 -0.30
C GLY A 232 -5.81 13.54 0.70
N GLY A 233 -5.26 14.75 0.85
CA GLY A 233 -4.21 15.02 1.83
C GLY A 233 -4.67 14.76 3.27
N GLY A 234 -3.90 14.00 4.03
CA GLY A 234 -4.18 13.74 5.44
C GLY A 234 -3.96 14.97 6.33
N ARG A 235 -4.72 15.13 7.41
CA ARG A 235 -4.61 16.31 8.29
C ARG A 235 -3.30 16.30 9.08
N GLY A 236 -2.62 17.43 9.14
CA GLY A 236 -1.39 17.62 9.92
C GLY A 236 -1.66 17.75 11.43
N TYR A 237 -0.63 18.18 12.16
CA TYR A 237 -0.67 18.33 13.61
C TYR A 237 -1.84 19.19 14.12
N GLU A 238 -2.53 18.65 15.11
CA GLU A 238 -3.55 19.31 15.92
C GLU A 238 -3.37 18.83 17.36
N ILE A 239 -3.42 19.73 18.35
CA ILE A 239 -3.24 19.36 19.77
C ILE A 239 -4.19 18.21 20.13
N GLY A 240 -3.62 17.19 20.78
CA GLY A 240 -4.37 16.04 21.24
C GLY A 240 -4.87 15.11 20.14
N LYS A 241 -4.44 15.30 18.88
CA LYS A 241 -4.81 14.44 17.77
C LYS A 241 -3.62 13.91 17.00
N SER A 242 -3.79 12.71 16.47
CA SER A 242 -2.86 12.11 15.52
C SER A 242 -2.87 12.84 14.17
N THR A 243 -1.75 12.78 13.46
CA THR A 243 -1.70 13.14 12.03
C THR A 243 -2.44 12.08 11.21
N GLY A 244 -3.17 12.52 10.18
CA GLY A 244 -3.94 11.65 9.30
C GLY A 244 -3.15 11.18 8.09
N GLY A 245 -3.40 9.94 7.67
CA GLY A 245 -2.86 9.37 6.42
C GLY A 245 -3.46 10.02 5.18
N GLY A 246 -2.66 10.09 4.11
CA GLY A 246 -3.16 10.44 2.78
C GLY A 246 -4.13 9.38 2.26
N SER A 247 -5.06 9.77 1.39
CA SER A 247 -6.11 8.91 0.84
C SER A 247 -6.17 9.05 -0.67
N TYR A 248 -6.51 7.98 -1.39
CA TYR A 248 -6.75 8.01 -2.83
C TYR A 248 -7.79 6.98 -3.28
N GLY A 249 -7.37 5.74 -3.54
CA GLY A 249 -8.25 4.63 -3.93
C GLY A 249 -9.06 4.10 -2.76
N ASN A 250 -8.47 4.15 -1.56
CA ASN A 250 -9.15 3.93 -0.29
C ASN A 250 -8.76 5.03 0.72
N SER A 251 -9.50 5.14 1.81
CA SER A 251 -9.21 6.08 2.89
C SER A 251 -7.98 5.59 3.69
N GLY A 252 -7.05 6.50 3.97
CA GLY A 252 -6.05 6.30 5.01
C GLY A 252 -6.68 6.31 6.40
N SER A 253 -5.88 6.11 7.45
CA SER A 253 -6.39 6.17 8.82
C SER A 253 -6.15 7.53 9.47
N GLY A 254 -6.95 7.85 10.48
CA GLY A 254 -6.74 9.00 11.37
C GLY A 254 -5.64 8.78 12.41
N GLY A 255 -4.91 7.66 12.34
CA GLY A 255 -4.03 7.24 13.42
C GLY A 255 -4.79 6.79 14.68
N LEU A 256 -4.06 6.65 15.78
CA LEU A 256 -4.58 6.05 17.03
C LEU A 256 -5.25 7.06 17.97
N ASN A 257 -5.14 8.36 17.70
CA ASN A 257 -5.67 9.41 18.57
C ASN A 257 -6.55 10.40 17.79
N GLY A 258 -7.59 9.90 17.11
CA GLY A 258 -8.67 10.74 16.56
C GLY A 258 -8.27 11.76 15.49
N GLY A 259 -7.18 11.51 14.75
CA GLY A 259 -6.79 12.32 13.60
C GLY A 259 -7.76 12.17 12.43
N VAL A 260 -7.60 13.02 11.40
CA VAL A 260 -8.50 13.06 10.24
C VAL A 260 -7.74 12.67 8.99
N ALA A 261 -8.09 11.50 8.44
CA ALA A 261 -7.57 11.04 7.15
C ALA A 261 -8.07 11.93 5.99
N GLY A 262 -7.37 11.86 4.86
CA GLY A 262 -7.85 12.50 3.64
C GLY A 262 -9.09 11.82 3.06
N ILE A 263 -9.74 12.49 2.11
CA ILE A 263 -10.85 11.91 1.33
C ILE A 263 -10.34 11.06 0.15
N THR A 264 -11.13 10.10 -0.29
CA THR A 264 -10.87 9.38 -1.56
C THR A 264 -11.24 10.24 -2.76
N TYR A 265 -10.56 10.07 -3.88
CA TYR A 265 -10.86 10.77 -5.14
C TYR A 265 -10.52 9.90 -6.36
N GLY A 266 -10.92 10.38 -7.54
CA GLY A 266 -10.86 9.61 -8.79
C GLY A 266 -11.89 8.48 -8.84
N ASP A 267 -11.78 7.64 -9.85
CA ASP A 267 -12.71 6.56 -10.15
C ASP A 267 -11.98 5.23 -10.42
N GLY A 268 -12.73 4.13 -10.48
CA GLY A 268 -12.16 2.78 -10.65
C GLY A 268 -11.54 2.52 -12.03
N GLN A 269 -11.88 3.30 -13.06
CA GLN A 269 -11.30 3.18 -14.40
C GLN A 269 -10.07 4.08 -14.60
N ILE A 270 -9.75 4.93 -13.62
CA ILE A 270 -8.65 5.90 -13.69
C ILE A 270 -8.82 6.77 -14.96
N THR A 271 -9.97 7.45 -15.04
CA THR A 271 -10.27 8.38 -16.14
C THR A 271 -9.27 9.52 -16.16
N HIS A 272 -9.00 10.10 -14.98
CA HIS A 272 -7.92 11.03 -14.74
C HIS A 272 -6.69 10.27 -14.24
N LEU A 273 -5.58 10.34 -14.99
CA LEU A 273 -4.33 9.67 -14.62
C LEU A 273 -3.60 10.50 -13.56
N VAL A 274 -4.00 10.34 -12.30
CA VAL A 274 -3.48 11.09 -11.15
C VAL A 274 -2.96 10.17 -10.05
N GLY A 275 -1.96 10.61 -9.29
CA GLY A 275 -1.32 9.81 -8.25
C GLY A 275 -2.03 9.87 -6.89
N GLY A 276 -1.35 9.38 -5.86
CA GLY A 276 -1.79 9.42 -4.47
C GLY A 276 -1.51 10.76 -3.80
N SER A 277 -2.24 11.06 -2.74
CA SER A 277 -2.04 12.22 -1.87
C SER A 277 -1.10 11.94 -0.70
N GLY A 278 -0.43 12.99 -0.20
CA GLY A 278 0.53 12.88 0.89
C GLY A 278 -0.10 12.76 2.28
N GLY A 279 0.68 12.32 3.25
CA GLY A 279 0.31 12.25 4.67
C GLY A 279 0.45 13.61 5.39
N GLY A 280 -0.26 13.75 6.50
CA GLY A 280 -0.14 14.88 7.41
C GLY A 280 1.19 14.90 8.16
N HIS A 281 1.81 16.06 8.24
CA HIS A 281 3.05 16.30 8.97
C HIS A 281 2.77 16.65 10.43
N ALA A 282 3.66 16.21 11.32
CA ALA A 282 3.67 16.65 12.71
C ALA A 282 4.24 18.09 12.84
N ILE A 283 4.59 18.57 14.03
CA ILE A 283 5.28 19.87 14.18
C ILE A 283 6.70 19.84 13.57
N LEU A 284 7.32 21.01 13.35
CA LEU A 284 8.71 21.05 12.88
C LEU A 284 9.64 20.28 13.85
N GLY A 285 10.65 19.60 13.28
CA GLY A 285 11.61 18.82 14.06
C GLY A 285 11.08 17.49 14.60
N SER A 286 9.79 17.21 14.40
CA SER A 286 9.15 15.94 14.78
C SER A 286 8.87 15.04 13.57
N GLY A 287 8.11 13.97 13.76
CA GLY A 287 7.94 12.87 12.82
C GLY A 287 7.64 13.29 11.38
N ASN A 288 8.30 12.60 10.45
CA ASN A 288 8.29 12.94 9.02
C ASN A 288 7.12 12.26 8.32
N ALA A 289 6.40 12.99 7.47
CA ALA A 289 5.27 12.43 6.71
C ALA A 289 5.69 11.93 5.32
N GLY A 290 4.94 10.95 4.81
CA GLY A 290 5.19 10.34 3.51
C GLY A 290 4.46 11.02 2.35
N GLY A 291 5.13 11.14 1.20
CA GLY A 291 4.51 11.61 -0.05
C GLY A 291 3.61 10.55 -0.68
N GLY A 292 2.64 10.97 -1.49
CA GLY A 292 1.77 10.04 -2.22
C GLY A 292 2.48 9.33 -3.37
N GLY A 293 1.99 8.15 -3.74
CA GLY A 293 2.49 7.37 -4.87
C GLY A 293 2.23 8.06 -6.22
N GLY A 294 3.02 7.72 -7.24
CA GLY A 294 2.89 8.30 -8.58
C GLY A 294 1.73 7.73 -9.41
N ALA A 295 1.68 8.09 -10.69
CA ALA A 295 0.70 7.58 -11.63
C ALA A 295 1.37 7.14 -12.94
N ILE A 296 1.05 5.90 -13.35
CA ILE A 296 1.49 5.33 -14.62
C ILE A 296 0.30 4.77 -15.40
N GLY A 297 0.21 5.16 -16.66
CA GLY A 297 -0.67 4.60 -17.68
C GLY A 297 0.14 3.88 -18.74
N ILE A 298 -0.31 2.71 -19.17
CA ILE A 298 0.25 1.97 -20.30
C ILE A 298 -0.92 1.61 -21.21
N ASP A 299 -1.07 2.38 -22.28
CA ASP A 299 -2.11 2.20 -23.28
C ASP A 299 -1.46 1.50 -24.49
N VAL A 300 -1.94 0.30 -24.82
CA VAL A 300 -1.35 -0.62 -25.80
C VAL A 300 -2.43 -1.03 -26.79
N SER A 301 -2.17 -0.90 -28.09
CA SER A 301 -3.10 -1.39 -29.10
C SER A 301 -3.01 -2.90 -29.30
N GLY A 302 -1.83 -3.49 -29.12
CA GLY A 302 -1.58 -4.94 -29.10
C GLY A 302 -1.64 -5.56 -27.71
N SER A 303 -0.80 -6.58 -27.46
CA SER A 303 -0.73 -7.30 -26.19
C SER A 303 0.24 -6.66 -25.20
N PHE A 304 -0.14 -6.64 -23.92
CA PHE A 304 0.73 -6.28 -22.81
C PHE A 304 1.23 -7.53 -22.07
N SER A 305 2.54 -7.62 -21.84
CA SER A 305 3.18 -8.64 -20.99
C SER A 305 4.08 -8.01 -19.93
N LEU A 306 3.83 -8.32 -18.65
CA LEU A 306 4.77 -8.08 -17.56
C LEU A 306 5.43 -9.42 -17.20
N GLU A 307 6.76 -9.49 -17.29
CA GLU A 307 7.51 -10.72 -17.05
C GLU A 307 7.55 -11.09 -15.55
N ALA A 308 7.90 -12.35 -15.27
CA ALA A 308 8.06 -12.82 -13.90
C ALA A 308 9.21 -12.09 -13.19
N ASN A 309 9.09 -11.89 -11.87
CA ASN A 309 10.03 -11.14 -11.03
C ASN A 309 10.12 -9.63 -11.34
N THR A 310 9.24 -9.10 -12.19
CA THR A 310 9.16 -7.67 -12.49
C THR A 310 8.08 -7.00 -11.64
N THR A 311 8.35 -5.78 -11.17
CA THR A 311 7.42 -4.98 -10.38
C THR A 311 7.17 -3.61 -11.01
N ILE A 312 5.90 -3.24 -11.16
CA ILE A 312 5.48 -1.86 -11.36
C ILE A 312 4.88 -1.36 -10.04
N SER A 313 5.50 -0.35 -9.41
CA SER A 313 5.07 0.15 -8.10
C SER A 313 4.83 1.65 -8.10
N VAL A 314 3.69 2.06 -7.51
CA VAL A 314 3.28 3.43 -7.21
C VAL A 314 2.87 3.54 -5.74
N ASN A 315 3.66 2.95 -4.85
CA ASN A 315 3.37 2.93 -3.42
C ASN A 315 3.49 4.33 -2.80
N GLY A 316 2.71 4.61 -1.76
CA GLY A 316 2.88 5.80 -0.92
C GLY A 316 4.15 5.71 -0.08
N GLY A 317 4.72 6.86 0.24
CA GLY A 317 5.87 6.96 1.15
C GLY A 317 5.44 6.75 2.60
N ASP A 318 6.35 6.17 3.38
CA ASP A 318 6.12 5.94 4.81
C ASP A 318 6.17 7.24 5.62
N GLY A 319 5.40 7.29 6.70
CA GLY A 319 5.50 8.27 7.77
C GLY A 319 6.31 7.71 8.94
N PHE A 320 7.08 8.54 9.62
CA PHE A 320 7.97 8.16 10.71
C PHE A 320 7.56 8.82 12.03
N SER A 321 7.68 8.07 13.12
CA SER A 321 7.49 8.60 14.48
C SER A 321 8.68 9.43 14.96
N HIS A 322 8.40 10.39 15.83
CA HIS A 322 9.34 11.06 16.70
C HIS A 322 8.70 11.19 18.09
N TYR A 323 9.50 11.37 19.14
CA TYR A 323 8.96 11.46 20.52
C TYR A 323 8.01 12.66 20.70
N ASP A 324 8.24 13.75 19.95
CA ASP A 324 7.39 14.95 19.96
C ASP A 324 6.16 14.88 19.03
N GLY A 325 6.06 13.85 18.19
CA GLY A 325 4.98 13.75 17.21
C GLY A 325 5.34 12.85 16.03
N SER A 326 4.32 12.28 15.39
CA SER A 326 4.51 11.30 14.31
C SER A 326 3.96 11.81 12.98
N GLY A 327 4.72 11.63 11.90
CA GLY A 327 4.26 11.92 10.55
C GLY A 327 3.49 10.75 9.97
N ALA A 328 2.45 11.04 9.18
CA ALA A 328 1.58 10.03 8.60
C ALA A 328 2.05 9.53 7.23
N GLY A 329 1.59 8.34 6.84
CA GLY A 329 1.90 7.74 5.54
C GLY A 329 1.14 8.40 4.38
N GLY A 330 1.76 8.45 3.21
CA GLY A 330 1.12 8.87 1.96
C GLY A 330 0.28 7.75 1.35
N SER A 331 -0.74 8.08 0.56
CA SER A 331 -1.55 7.06 -0.14
C SER A 331 -0.82 6.46 -1.35
N GLY A 332 -1.20 5.23 -1.72
CA GLY A 332 -0.81 4.63 -2.98
C GLY A 332 -1.33 5.40 -4.19
N GLY A 333 -0.70 5.21 -5.33
CA GLY A 333 -0.95 5.93 -6.58
C GLY A 333 -1.81 5.17 -7.59
N SER A 334 -1.61 5.43 -8.88
CA SER A 334 -2.40 4.85 -9.98
C SER A 334 -1.57 3.98 -10.93
N ILE A 335 -2.06 2.78 -11.22
CA ILE A 335 -1.61 1.97 -12.35
C ILE A 335 -2.80 1.73 -13.27
N ARG A 336 -2.74 2.21 -14.51
CA ARG A 336 -3.70 1.87 -15.56
C ARG A 336 -3.00 1.11 -16.68
N ILE A 337 -3.48 -0.08 -17.01
CA ILE A 337 -3.02 -0.83 -18.17
C ILE A 337 -4.23 -1.09 -19.07
N LYS A 338 -4.17 -0.59 -20.30
CA LYS A 338 -5.18 -0.82 -21.33
C LYS A 338 -4.52 -1.57 -22.49
N ALA A 339 -5.01 -2.74 -22.85
CA ALA A 339 -4.43 -3.54 -23.93
C ALA A 339 -5.45 -4.45 -24.61
N ALA A 340 -5.15 -4.93 -25.82
CA ALA A 340 -5.97 -5.94 -26.49
C ALA A 340 -6.02 -7.26 -25.70
N SER A 341 -4.91 -7.62 -25.04
CA SER A 341 -4.81 -8.71 -24.05
C SER A 341 -3.75 -8.36 -23.00
N ILE A 342 -3.96 -8.78 -21.77
CA ILE A 342 -3.08 -8.49 -20.63
C ILE A 342 -2.59 -9.78 -20.01
N LEU A 343 -1.26 -9.97 -20.01
CA LEU A 343 -0.57 -11.04 -19.28
C LEU A 343 0.32 -10.41 -18.20
N ASN A 344 -0.12 -10.46 -16.94
CA ASN A 344 0.72 -10.13 -15.81
C ASN A 344 1.29 -11.41 -15.18
N LEU A 345 2.61 -11.60 -15.26
CA LEU A 345 3.37 -12.65 -14.53
C LEU A 345 4.20 -12.06 -13.37
N GLY A 346 4.19 -10.73 -13.24
CA GLY A 346 4.91 -9.98 -12.21
C GLY A 346 3.98 -9.41 -11.14
N LYS A 347 4.38 -8.27 -10.57
CA LYS A 347 3.68 -7.58 -9.48
C LYS A 347 3.26 -6.16 -9.88
N LEU A 348 2.01 -5.82 -9.59
CA LEU A 348 1.50 -4.45 -9.66
C LEU A 348 1.17 -3.96 -8.24
N GLU A 349 1.86 -2.92 -7.78
CA GLU A 349 1.70 -2.42 -6.42
C GLU A 349 1.29 -0.95 -6.38
N ALA A 350 0.19 -0.66 -5.68
CA ALA A 350 -0.30 0.67 -5.38
C ALA A 350 -0.66 0.77 -3.90
N LYS A 351 0.25 0.38 -3.01
CA LYS A 351 0.03 0.29 -1.57
C LYS A 351 0.11 1.66 -0.90
N GLY A 352 -0.65 1.87 0.17
CA GLY A 352 -0.45 3.01 1.07
C GLY A 352 0.86 2.89 1.84
N GLY A 353 1.45 4.03 2.19
CA GLY A 353 2.63 4.13 3.05
C GLY A 353 2.28 3.86 4.50
N ASN A 354 3.21 3.25 5.23
CA ASN A 354 3.04 2.86 6.62
C ASN A 354 3.22 4.04 7.56
N ALA A 355 2.70 3.91 8.79
CA ALA A 355 3.11 4.76 9.91
C ALA A 355 4.12 3.96 10.75
N VAL A 356 5.39 4.33 10.69
CA VAL A 356 6.54 3.55 11.17
C VAL A 356 7.07 4.08 12.50
N GLY A 357 7.46 3.16 13.38
CA GLY A 357 8.19 3.42 14.63
C GLY A 357 7.37 3.12 15.89
N ASP A 358 8.06 2.71 16.95
CA ASP A 358 7.51 2.04 18.14
C ASP A 358 6.46 2.85 18.93
N SER A 359 6.39 4.16 18.69
CA SER A 359 5.43 5.08 19.32
C SER A 359 4.56 5.85 18.30
N SER A 360 4.51 5.41 17.04
CA SER A 360 3.78 6.11 15.98
C SER A 360 2.27 6.14 16.18
N LEU A 361 1.73 7.24 16.70
CA LEU A 361 0.27 7.43 16.74
C LEU A 361 -0.31 7.82 15.37
N ALA A 362 0.51 7.99 14.34
CA ALA A 362 0.11 8.56 13.05
C ALA A 362 -0.78 7.63 12.22
N GLY A 363 -1.51 8.23 11.28
CA GLY A 363 -2.30 7.51 10.29
C GLY A 363 -1.44 6.85 9.22
N ALA A 364 -1.76 5.62 8.87
CA ALA A 364 -1.21 4.99 7.68
C ALA A 364 -1.96 5.47 6.43
N GLY A 365 -1.29 5.51 5.28
CA GLY A 365 -1.88 5.96 4.02
C GLY A 365 -2.87 4.96 3.45
N GLY A 366 -3.88 5.45 2.74
CA GLY A 366 -4.85 4.63 2.02
C GLY A 366 -4.23 3.96 0.79
N GLY A 367 -4.84 2.86 0.35
CA GLY A 367 -4.45 2.18 -0.89
C GLY A 367 -4.69 3.04 -2.14
N GLY A 368 -3.98 2.72 -3.21
CA GLY A 368 -4.11 3.33 -4.53
C GLY A 368 -5.14 2.62 -5.42
N ARG A 369 -4.98 2.77 -6.74
CA ARG A 369 -5.86 2.17 -7.75
C ARG A 369 -5.06 1.42 -8.80
N ILE A 370 -5.54 0.25 -9.17
CA ILE A 370 -5.00 -0.56 -10.28
C ILE A 370 -6.18 -0.89 -11.21
N ALA A 371 -6.10 -0.47 -12.47
CA ALA A 371 -7.11 -0.72 -13.48
C ALA A 371 -6.50 -1.50 -14.66
N LEU A 372 -7.03 -2.70 -14.91
CA LEU A 372 -6.66 -3.55 -16.05
C LEU A 372 -7.85 -3.59 -17.01
N ILE A 373 -7.69 -2.99 -18.20
CA ILE A 373 -8.77 -2.76 -19.15
C ILE A 373 -8.46 -3.51 -20.45
N THR A 374 -9.25 -4.54 -20.74
CA THR A 374 -9.08 -5.34 -21.96
C THR A 374 -10.40 -5.97 -22.40
N ASN A 375 -10.54 -6.17 -23.72
CA ASN A 375 -11.63 -6.95 -24.32
C ASN A 375 -11.17 -8.39 -24.67
N GLY A 376 -9.89 -8.72 -24.47
CA GLY A 376 -9.31 -10.03 -24.74
C GLY A 376 -9.00 -10.81 -23.47
N THR A 377 -7.93 -11.61 -23.50
CA THR A 377 -7.51 -12.41 -22.34
C THR A 377 -6.90 -11.54 -21.25
N LEU A 378 -7.20 -11.88 -20.00
CA LEU A 378 -6.68 -11.20 -18.81
C LEU A 378 -6.11 -12.24 -17.84
N SER A 379 -4.78 -12.22 -17.64
CA SER A 379 -4.13 -12.81 -16.48
C SER A 379 -3.73 -11.67 -15.55
N THR A 380 -4.39 -11.59 -14.39
CA THR A 380 -4.20 -10.48 -13.44
C THR A 380 -2.87 -10.54 -12.72
N GLY A 381 -2.26 -11.73 -12.57
CA GLY A 381 -1.03 -11.91 -11.78
C GLY A 381 -1.19 -11.45 -10.32
N ASP A 382 -0.10 -11.00 -9.72
CA ASP A 382 -0.09 -10.42 -8.37
C ASP A 382 -0.41 -8.92 -8.44
N VAL A 383 -1.49 -8.52 -7.76
CA VAL A 383 -1.96 -7.15 -7.68
C VAL A 383 -2.22 -6.76 -6.23
N ASN A 384 -1.65 -5.65 -5.79
CA ASN A 384 -1.82 -5.19 -4.41
C ASN A 384 -2.04 -3.67 -4.34
N ALA A 385 -3.26 -3.28 -3.97
CA ALA A 385 -3.65 -1.90 -3.71
C ALA A 385 -4.09 -1.69 -2.25
N SER A 386 -3.48 -2.42 -1.30
CA SER A 386 -3.83 -2.32 0.12
C SER A 386 -3.48 -0.95 0.71
N GLY A 387 -4.15 -0.59 1.81
CA GLY A 387 -3.65 0.49 2.66
C GLY A 387 -2.30 0.14 3.30
N GLY A 388 -1.62 1.17 3.80
CA GLY A 388 -0.49 1.00 4.70
C GLY A 388 -0.95 0.55 6.08
N ILE A 389 -0.01 0.13 6.89
CA ILE A 389 -0.25 -0.32 8.27
C ILE A 389 0.39 0.64 9.27
N ASN A 390 -0.21 0.75 10.44
CA ASN A 390 0.43 1.41 11.58
C ASN A 390 1.30 0.36 12.29
N LEU A 391 2.61 0.63 12.36
CA LEU A 391 3.64 -0.24 12.92
C LEU A 391 4.05 0.18 14.35
N SER A 392 3.36 1.13 14.99
CA SER A 392 3.57 1.43 16.43
C SER A 392 3.12 0.31 17.35
N SER A 393 2.51 -0.70 16.75
CA SER A 393 2.27 -1.96 17.40
C SER A 393 2.58 -3.06 16.38
N SER A 394 3.74 -3.69 16.50
CA SER A 394 3.71 -5.15 16.53
C SER A 394 3.09 -5.59 17.86
N THR A 395 1.88 -5.11 18.17
CA THR A 395 1.00 -5.98 18.92
C THR A 395 0.82 -7.13 17.97
N SER A 396 1.44 -8.24 18.34
CA SER A 396 0.97 -9.50 17.83
C SER A 396 -0.55 -9.43 17.92
N VAL A 397 -1.23 -9.51 16.77
CA VAL A 397 -2.70 -9.44 16.64
C VAL A 397 -3.38 -10.65 17.30
N TYR A 398 -2.58 -11.45 18.01
CA TYR A 398 -2.86 -12.58 18.86
C TYR A 398 -1.90 -12.49 20.07
N ARG A 399 -2.27 -12.96 21.25
CA ARG A 399 -1.37 -12.95 22.41
C ARG A 399 -0.27 -14.01 22.21
N GLN A 400 0.90 -13.61 21.69
CA GLN A 400 1.94 -14.54 21.26
C GLN A 400 2.46 -15.45 22.38
N SER A 401 2.53 -14.93 23.61
CA SER A 401 2.86 -15.70 24.82
C SER A 401 1.86 -16.80 25.16
N ASP A 402 0.62 -16.66 24.71
CA ASP A 402 -0.49 -17.54 25.08
C ASP A 402 -0.73 -18.62 24.00
N LEU A 403 0.03 -18.59 22.91
CA LEU A 403 -0.12 -19.55 21.83
C LEU A 403 0.50 -20.90 22.19
N VAL A 404 -0.35 -21.92 22.21
CA VAL A 404 0.07 -23.32 22.23
C VAL A 404 0.64 -23.73 20.86
N GLY A 405 -0.06 -23.39 19.78
CA GLY A 405 0.36 -23.67 18.40
C GLY A 405 -0.03 -22.56 17.42
N TYR A 406 0.79 -22.37 16.39
CA TYR A 406 0.55 -21.40 15.32
C TYR A 406 1.11 -21.87 13.98
N TRP A 407 0.23 -22.33 13.11
CA TRP A 407 0.57 -22.73 11.74
C TRP A 407 0.20 -21.60 10.79
N LYS A 408 1.22 -20.98 10.18
CA LYS A 408 1.03 -19.83 9.27
C LYS A 408 0.52 -20.23 7.90
N LEU A 409 0.78 -21.49 7.50
CA LEU A 409 0.43 -22.03 6.19
C LEU A 409 1.11 -21.27 5.03
N ASP A 410 2.35 -20.82 5.27
CA ASP A 410 3.20 -20.09 4.32
C ASP A 410 4.16 -21.04 3.55
N GLU A 411 4.10 -22.35 3.80
CA GLU A 411 5.09 -23.28 3.28
C GLU A 411 5.03 -23.40 1.76
N ALA A 412 6.22 -23.43 1.14
CA ALA A 412 6.35 -23.57 -0.31
C ALA A 412 5.68 -24.85 -0.84
N SER A 413 5.30 -24.81 -2.12
CA SER A 413 4.78 -25.99 -2.81
C SER A 413 5.78 -27.16 -2.72
N GLY A 414 5.29 -28.36 -2.43
CA GLY A 414 6.10 -29.56 -2.19
C GLY A 414 6.57 -29.75 -0.74
N SER A 415 6.34 -28.80 0.18
CA SER A 415 6.59 -29.05 1.60
C SER A 415 5.64 -30.12 2.14
N THR A 416 6.19 -31.08 2.89
CA THR A 416 5.45 -32.14 3.58
C THR A 416 5.20 -31.82 5.06
N THR A 417 5.70 -30.69 5.56
CA THR A 417 5.62 -30.29 6.96
C THR A 417 5.03 -28.89 7.08
N ALA A 418 3.96 -28.75 7.85
CA ALA A 418 3.40 -27.47 8.29
C ALA A 418 4.07 -27.08 9.61
N VAL A 419 4.81 -25.97 9.62
CA VAL A 419 5.67 -25.60 10.74
C VAL A 419 4.87 -24.88 11.82
N ASN A 420 4.98 -25.38 13.06
CA ASN A 420 4.51 -24.65 14.22
C ASN A 420 5.47 -23.50 14.56
N SER A 421 4.98 -22.27 14.43
CA SER A 421 5.75 -21.04 14.60
C SER A 421 5.91 -20.60 16.06
N THR A 422 5.37 -21.33 17.03
CA THR A 422 5.60 -21.06 18.47
C THR A 422 6.94 -21.61 18.98
N GLY A 423 7.64 -22.39 18.16
CA GLY A 423 8.96 -22.97 18.49
C GLY A 423 8.92 -24.39 19.03
N ASN A 424 7.74 -24.94 19.37
CA ASN A 424 7.60 -26.35 19.72
C ASN A 424 7.43 -27.21 18.46
N SER A 425 8.51 -27.88 18.04
CA SER A 425 8.52 -28.71 16.84
C SER A 425 7.72 -30.02 16.95
N SER A 426 7.35 -30.47 18.16
CA SER A 426 6.47 -31.64 18.32
C SER A 426 5.06 -31.39 17.79
N LEU A 427 4.67 -30.12 17.66
CA LEU A 427 3.40 -29.68 17.10
C LEU A 427 3.46 -29.38 15.59
N ASN A 428 4.55 -29.74 14.91
CA ASN A 428 4.59 -29.66 13.46
C ASN A 428 3.56 -30.62 12.84
N GLY A 429 2.88 -30.17 11.79
CA GLY A 429 1.87 -30.95 11.09
C GLY A 429 2.42 -31.67 9.87
N ASN A 430 1.95 -32.88 9.63
CA ASN A 430 2.23 -33.65 8.42
C ASN A 430 1.23 -33.28 7.34
N ILE A 431 1.72 -32.71 6.23
CA ILE A 431 0.92 -32.32 5.07
C ILE A 431 0.77 -33.54 4.15
N THR A 432 -0.48 -33.87 3.79
CA THR A 432 -0.81 -34.95 2.84
C THR A 432 -1.88 -34.49 1.85
N GLY A 433 -2.00 -35.16 0.69
CA GLY A 433 -2.94 -34.80 -0.39
C GLY A 433 -2.38 -33.82 -1.42
N SER A 434 -1.38 -33.02 -1.01
CA SER A 434 -0.76 -31.94 -1.80
C SER A 434 -1.67 -30.71 -1.98
N PRO A 435 -2.16 -30.11 -0.88
CA PRO A 435 -3.06 -28.96 -0.94
C PRO A 435 -2.46 -27.80 -1.74
N ASP A 436 -3.28 -27.09 -2.52
CA ASP A 436 -2.81 -25.95 -3.30
C ASP A 436 -2.44 -24.76 -2.38
N ARG A 437 -1.39 -24.01 -2.74
CA ARG A 437 -0.87 -22.89 -1.94
C ARG A 437 -1.36 -21.59 -2.54
N ARG A 438 -2.13 -20.80 -1.78
CA ARG A 438 -2.75 -19.56 -2.24
C ARG A 438 -2.41 -18.38 -1.33
N SER A 439 -2.67 -17.17 -1.81
CA SER A 439 -2.58 -15.97 -0.96
C SER A 439 -3.70 -15.99 0.08
N GLY A 440 -3.32 -15.90 1.35
CA GLY A 440 -4.23 -15.79 2.48
C GLY A 440 -4.49 -14.33 2.87
N VAL A 441 -5.26 -14.14 3.95
CA VAL A 441 -5.45 -12.80 4.55
C VAL A 441 -4.17 -12.30 5.21
N LYS A 442 -3.33 -13.22 5.69
CA LYS A 442 -2.02 -12.94 6.29
C LYS A 442 -1.00 -13.93 5.74
N GLY A 443 -0.24 -13.52 4.73
CA GLY A 443 0.73 -14.42 4.07
C GLY A 443 0.04 -15.43 3.15
N GLY A 444 0.43 -16.69 3.26
CA GLY A 444 -0.13 -17.83 2.53
C GLY A 444 -1.38 -18.42 3.18
N ALA A 445 -1.99 -19.35 2.45
CA ALA A 445 -3.08 -20.20 2.91
C ALA A 445 -3.06 -21.50 2.10
N PHE A 446 -3.58 -22.58 2.68
CA PHE A 446 -3.76 -23.85 1.99
C PHE A 446 -5.20 -23.95 1.50
N TYR A 447 -5.36 -24.36 0.25
CA TYR A 447 -6.62 -24.76 -0.34
C TYR A 447 -6.72 -26.28 -0.28
N PHE A 448 -7.76 -26.75 0.40
CA PHE A 448 -8.08 -28.16 0.51
C PHE A 448 -9.18 -28.46 -0.52
N ASP A 449 -8.99 -29.51 -1.30
CA ASP A 449 -9.82 -29.82 -2.47
C ASP A 449 -11.07 -30.67 -2.17
N GLY A 450 -11.31 -31.02 -0.90
CA GLY A 450 -12.39 -31.88 -0.46
C GLY A 450 -12.17 -33.38 -0.70
N ILE A 451 -11.01 -33.81 -1.21
CA ILE A 451 -10.75 -35.20 -1.61
C ILE A 451 -9.83 -35.90 -0.62
N ASN A 452 -8.61 -35.40 -0.42
CA ASN A 452 -7.62 -36.07 0.44
C ASN A 452 -6.63 -35.11 1.14
N ASP A 453 -6.73 -33.81 0.87
CA ASP A 453 -5.90 -32.80 1.48
C ASP A 453 -6.14 -32.72 2.99
N LYS A 454 -5.06 -32.79 3.77
CA LYS A 454 -5.12 -32.60 5.23
C LYS A 454 -3.76 -32.28 5.82
N ILE A 455 -3.79 -31.68 7.00
CA ILE A 455 -2.64 -31.55 7.89
C ILE A 455 -2.97 -32.30 9.18
N VAL A 456 -2.11 -33.24 9.56
CA VAL A 456 -2.25 -34.03 10.79
C VAL A 456 -1.11 -33.70 11.73
N ILE A 457 -1.43 -33.19 12.91
CA ILE A 457 -0.47 -32.93 13.98
C ILE A 457 -0.58 -34.11 14.97
N PRO A 458 0.49 -34.89 15.16
CA PRO A 458 0.49 -35.98 16.13
C PRO A 458 0.06 -35.50 17.52
N TYR A 459 -0.57 -36.38 18.29
CA TYR A 459 -0.91 -36.05 19.67
C TYR A 459 0.33 -35.59 20.46
N ASP A 460 0.14 -34.49 21.19
CA ASP A 460 1.09 -33.97 22.17
C ASP A 460 0.30 -33.50 23.43
N PRO A 461 0.80 -33.73 24.65
CA PRO A 461 0.15 -33.26 25.88
C PRO A 461 -0.13 -31.75 25.92
N ALA A 462 0.63 -30.92 25.20
CA ALA A 462 0.39 -29.49 25.09
C ALA A 462 -0.98 -29.15 24.45
N LEU A 463 -1.56 -30.09 23.70
CA LEU A 463 -2.88 -29.96 23.07
C LEU A 463 -4.03 -30.43 23.99
N SER A 464 -3.75 -30.91 25.20
CA SER A 464 -4.78 -31.31 26.18
C SER A 464 -5.26 -30.10 26.98
N LEU A 465 -6.19 -29.35 26.39
CA LEU A 465 -6.64 -28.04 26.87
C LEU A 465 -8.07 -28.09 27.40
N GLU A 466 -8.26 -27.73 28.66
CA GLU A 466 -9.59 -27.55 29.28
C GLU A 466 -10.14 -26.12 29.10
N GLU A 467 -9.24 -25.19 28.77
CA GLU A 467 -9.56 -23.83 28.36
C GLU A 467 -8.81 -23.55 27.07
N TYR A 468 -9.50 -23.03 26.06
CA TYR A 468 -8.89 -22.83 24.75
C TYR A 468 -9.49 -21.66 23.99
N THR A 469 -8.72 -21.18 23.01
CA THR A 469 -9.22 -20.32 21.93
C THR A 469 -8.57 -20.75 20.63
N VAL A 470 -9.40 -21.11 19.66
CA VAL A 470 -8.98 -21.41 18.28
C VAL A 470 -9.36 -20.23 17.40
N SER A 471 -8.41 -19.70 16.63
CA SER A 471 -8.59 -18.54 15.75
C SER A 471 -8.11 -18.87 14.34
N ILE A 472 -8.98 -18.77 13.34
CA ILE A 472 -8.72 -19.22 11.97
C ILE A 472 -9.24 -18.18 10.98
N TRP A 473 -8.44 -17.87 9.95
CA TRP A 473 -8.93 -17.24 8.73
C TRP A 473 -9.46 -18.31 7.79
N TYR A 474 -10.70 -18.16 7.37
CA TYR A 474 -11.47 -19.21 6.72
C TYR A 474 -12.15 -18.71 5.45
N TYR A 475 -12.01 -19.45 4.35
CA TYR A 475 -12.65 -19.17 3.07
C TYR A 475 -13.54 -20.36 2.67
N PRO A 476 -14.85 -20.33 2.93
CA PRO A 476 -15.74 -21.44 2.64
C PRO A 476 -16.03 -21.55 1.15
N GLU A 477 -15.85 -22.76 0.60
CA GLU A 477 -16.35 -23.13 -0.73
C GLU A 477 -17.41 -24.23 -0.62
N ARG A 478 -18.32 -24.21 -1.58
CA ARG A 478 -19.44 -25.14 -1.63
C ARG A 478 -18.97 -26.46 -2.23
N ARG A 479 -19.32 -27.58 -1.58
CA ARG A 479 -19.13 -28.92 -2.13
C ARG A 479 -20.36 -29.36 -2.94
N SER A 480 -20.12 -30.10 -4.02
CA SER A 480 -21.15 -30.58 -4.94
C SER A 480 -21.63 -32.00 -4.66
N ASP A 481 -21.02 -32.72 -3.71
CA ASP A 481 -21.18 -34.16 -3.49
C ASP A 481 -22.04 -34.54 -2.27
N ASN A 482 -22.94 -33.65 -1.86
CA ASN A 482 -23.95 -33.90 -0.82
C ASN A 482 -23.43 -34.24 0.60
N VAL A 483 -22.19 -33.89 0.93
CA VAL A 483 -21.66 -34.04 2.29
C VAL A 483 -22.27 -32.95 3.19
N GLY A 484 -22.89 -33.32 4.32
CA GLY A 484 -23.59 -32.37 5.20
C GLY A 484 -22.68 -31.56 6.14
N LEU A 485 -21.49 -32.09 6.44
CA LEU A 485 -20.49 -31.46 7.31
C LEU A 485 -19.09 -31.63 6.71
N THR A 486 -18.24 -30.64 6.91
CA THR A 486 -16.87 -30.60 6.42
C THR A 486 -15.95 -30.22 7.57
N GLY A 487 -14.89 -31.00 7.83
CA GLY A 487 -14.02 -30.80 9.00
C GLY A 487 -13.01 -29.68 8.79
N LEU A 488 -12.97 -28.69 9.69
CA LEU A 488 -12.00 -27.59 9.60
C LEU A 488 -10.81 -27.82 10.53
N PHE A 489 -11.10 -28.03 11.81
CA PHE A 489 -10.08 -28.03 12.86
C PHE A 489 -10.56 -28.79 14.09
N GLY A 490 -9.67 -29.58 14.70
CA GLY A 490 -9.88 -30.12 16.05
C GLY A 490 -9.38 -31.55 16.18
N ARG A 491 -9.66 -32.17 17.34
CA ARG A 491 -9.26 -33.55 17.62
C ARG A 491 -10.36 -34.33 18.31
N GLY A 492 -10.38 -35.63 18.14
CA GLY A 492 -11.37 -36.50 18.76
C GLY A 492 -11.28 -37.94 18.30
N ILE A 493 -12.13 -38.77 18.90
CA ILE A 493 -12.39 -40.14 18.46
C ILE A 493 -13.89 -40.24 18.19
N GLY A 494 -14.24 -40.66 16.98
CA GLY A 494 -15.63 -40.79 16.52
C GLY A 494 -16.53 -41.48 17.54
N GLY A 495 -17.63 -40.82 17.90
CA GLY A 495 -18.63 -41.35 18.84
C GLY A 495 -18.18 -41.42 20.31
N GLN A 496 -16.99 -40.93 20.65
CA GLN A 496 -16.44 -41.03 22.00
C GLN A 496 -16.11 -39.66 22.61
N VAL A 497 -15.28 -38.87 21.94
CA VAL A 497 -14.78 -37.61 22.50
C VAL A 497 -14.39 -36.63 21.38
N ARG A 498 -14.64 -35.35 21.63
CA ARG A 498 -14.34 -34.21 20.76
C ARG A 498 -13.71 -33.12 21.62
N ASN A 499 -12.56 -32.61 21.19
CA ASN A 499 -11.90 -31.46 21.80
C ASN A 499 -11.77 -30.35 20.74
N TYR A 500 -12.31 -29.17 21.07
CA TYR A 500 -12.29 -27.96 20.23
C TYR A 500 -12.56 -28.24 18.76
N ALA A 501 -13.61 -29.03 18.51
CA ALA A 501 -13.90 -29.57 17.19
C ALA A 501 -14.80 -28.61 16.40
N ILE A 502 -14.35 -28.24 15.21
CA ILE A 502 -14.92 -27.20 14.36
C ILE A 502 -15.18 -27.80 12.98
N TRP A 503 -16.44 -27.72 12.55
CA TRP A 503 -16.86 -28.07 11.19
C TRP A 503 -17.54 -26.89 10.51
N GLN A 504 -17.50 -26.91 9.18
CA GLN A 504 -18.47 -26.24 8.33
C GLN A 504 -19.67 -27.18 8.20
N GLY A 505 -20.87 -26.66 8.39
CA GLY A 505 -22.09 -27.36 8.01
C GLY A 505 -22.89 -26.64 6.94
N ASP A 506 -23.93 -27.32 6.49
CA ASP A 506 -24.73 -26.93 5.33
C ASP A 506 -23.88 -26.80 4.05
N SER A 507 -22.94 -27.73 3.84
CA SER A 507 -21.98 -27.67 2.72
C SER A 507 -22.62 -27.70 1.32
N THR A 508 -23.90 -28.04 1.23
CA THR A 508 -24.70 -28.06 0.00
C THR A 508 -25.63 -26.85 -0.16
N HIS A 509 -25.81 -26.03 0.88
CA HIS A 509 -26.81 -24.96 0.89
C HIS A 509 -26.44 -23.85 -0.10
N GLY A 510 -27.43 -23.34 -0.84
CA GLY A 510 -27.19 -22.43 -1.97
C GLY A 510 -26.54 -21.09 -1.60
N THR A 511 -26.69 -20.63 -0.35
CA THR A 511 -26.32 -19.25 0.02
C THR A 511 -25.61 -19.05 1.36
N ARG A 512 -25.59 -20.05 2.26
CA ARG A 512 -25.05 -19.84 3.62
C ARG A 512 -24.56 -21.14 4.26
N PRO A 513 -23.25 -21.29 4.49
CA PRO A 513 -22.71 -22.27 5.43
C PRO A 513 -22.91 -21.84 6.88
N TYR A 514 -22.64 -22.73 7.83
CA TYR A 514 -22.49 -22.37 9.24
C TYR A 514 -21.24 -22.97 9.87
N ILE A 515 -20.79 -22.38 10.98
CA ILE A 515 -19.74 -22.93 11.85
C ILE A 515 -20.38 -23.75 12.96
N HIS A 516 -19.89 -24.99 13.11
CA HIS A 516 -20.30 -25.95 14.11
C HIS A 516 -19.17 -26.15 15.12
N HIS A 517 -19.33 -25.64 16.34
CA HIS A 517 -18.32 -25.72 17.40
C HIS A 517 -18.78 -26.71 18.49
N ARG A 518 -18.09 -27.85 18.61
CA ARG A 518 -18.42 -28.92 19.55
C ARG A 518 -17.25 -29.37 20.40
N PHE A 519 -17.58 -29.88 21.57
CA PHE A 519 -16.66 -30.45 22.53
C PHE A 519 -17.38 -31.47 23.43
N THR A 520 -16.61 -32.29 24.14
CA THR A 520 -17.15 -33.24 25.12
C THR A 520 -17.30 -32.59 26.47
N GLU A 521 -18.54 -32.48 26.93
CA GLU A 521 -18.91 -31.97 28.24
C GLU A 521 -19.60 -33.10 29.03
N GLY A 522 -18.97 -33.51 30.15
CA GLY A 522 -19.38 -34.70 30.88
C GLY A 522 -19.41 -35.95 30.01
N GLN A 523 -20.60 -36.54 29.85
CA GLN A 523 -20.81 -37.74 29.00
C GLN A 523 -21.30 -37.40 27.58
N ASN A 524 -21.65 -36.15 27.28
CA ASN A 524 -22.08 -35.75 25.94
C ASN A 524 -20.87 -35.35 25.10
N TYR A 525 -20.50 -36.20 24.13
CA TYR A 525 -19.37 -35.94 23.25
C TYR A 525 -19.64 -34.86 22.18
N ASN A 526 -20.89 -34.45 22.01
CA ASN A 526 -21.34 -33.53 20.98
C ASN A 526 -22.03 -32.27 21.55
N GLU A 527 -21.59 -31.80 22.70
CA GLU A 527 -22.10 -30.57 23.29
C GLU A 527 -21.47 -29.33 22.63
N GLY A 528 -22.10 -28.16 22.74
CA GLY A 528 -21.43 -26.90 22.43
C GLY A 528 -22.32 -25.77 21.90
N VAL A 529 -21.67 -24.76 21.32
CA VAL A 529 -22.33 -23.52 20.91
C VAL A 529 -23.32 -23.75 19.76
N ALA A 530 -24.43 -23.00 19.73
CA ALA A 530 -25.35 -22.99 18.60
C ALA A 530 -24.63 -22.67 17.27
N ASN A 531 -25.14 -23.21 16.16
CA ASN A 531 -24.52 -23.03 14.84
C ASN A 531 -24.52 -21.55 14.42
N TYR A 532 -23.35 -21.02 14.09
CA TYR A 532 -23.22 -19.64 13.61
C TYR A 532 -23.28 -19.62 12.08
N PHE A 533 -24.37 -19.12 11.49
CA PHE A 533 -24.52 -18.99 10.04
C PHE A 533 -23.65 -17.87 9.46
N LEU A 534 -22.87 -18.20 8.43
CA LEU A 534 -22.09 -17.25 7.66
C LEU A 534 -22.95 -16.57 6.60
N THR A 535 -22.52 -15.38 6.17
CA THR A 535 -23.34 -14.54 5.30
C THR A 535 -23.35 -14.97 3.83
N GLN A 536 -22.29 -15.66 3.36
CA GLN A 536 -22.18 -16.18 1.99
C GLN A 536 -20.98 -17.13 1.84
N TRP A 537 -20.94 -17.82 0.70
CA TRP A 537 -19.77 -18.57 0.21
C TRP A 537 -18.69 -17.64 -0.35
N LYS A 538 -17.49 -18.18 -0.56
CA LYS A 538 -16.40 -17.54 -1.32
C LYS A 538 -15.98 -16.17 -0.78
N LYS A 539 -15.87 -16.08 0.55
CA LYS A 539 -15.47 -14.86 1.26
C LYS A 539 -14.62 -15.22 2.48
N TRP A 540 -13.59 -14.42 2.75
CA TRP A 540 -12.81 -14.57 3.98
C TRP A 540 -13.62 -14.18 5.22
N TYR A 541 -13.59 -15.06 6.22
CA TYR A 541 -14.11 -14.84 7.56
C TYR A 541 -13.00 -15.07 8.59
N HIS A 542 -13.00 -14.26 9.64
CA HIS A 542 -12.23 -14.54 10.83
C HIS A 542 -13.11 -15.27 11.84
N ILE A 543 -12.81 -16.54 12.10
CA ILE A 543 -13.57 -17.41 13.00
C ILE A 543 -12.78 -17.60 14.28
N VAL A 544 -13.43 -17.38 15.43
CA VAL A 544 -12.83 -17.66 16.74
C VAL A 544 -13.78 -18.52 17.57
N CYS A 545 -13.30 -19.68 18.02
CA CYS A 545 -14.02 -20.56 18.92
C CYS A 545 -13.28 -20.62 20.26
N SER A 546 -13.88 -20.09 21.31
CA SER A 546 -13.29 -20.08 22.66
C SER A 546 -14.07 -20.96 23.62
N ASN A 547 -13.41 -21.51 24.63
CA ASN A 547 -14.02 -22.22 25.74
C ASN A 547 -13.26 -21.90 27.03
N GLN A 548 -13.98 -21.39 28.03
CA GLN A 548 -13.44 -20.98 29.32
C GLN A 548 -13.45 -22.09 30.38
N GLY A 549 -13.77 -23.34 30.01
CA GLY A 549 -13.81 -24.46 30.93
C GLY A 549 -15.01 -24.42 31.89
N LEU A 550 -15.00 -25.31 32.88
CA LEU A 550 -16.10 -25.52 33.83
C LEU A 550 -16.46 -24.22 34.57
N GLY A 551 -17.74 -23.84 34.52
CA GLY A 551 -18.27 -22.62 35.14
C GLY A 551 -18.15 -21.37 34.27
N GLY A 552 -17.45 -21.46 33.13
CA GLY A 552 -17.32 -20.39 32.15
C GLY A 552 -18.28 -20.53 30.96
N PHE A 553 -17.96 -19.82 29.87
CA PHE A 553 -18.70 -19.89 28.61
C PHE A 553 -17.82 -20.35 27.44
N ALA A 554 -18.36 -21.23 26.61
CA ALA A 554 -17.90 -21.42 25.25
C ALA A 554 -18.58 -20.44 24.31
N ARG A 555 -17.85 -19.90 23.32
CA ARG A 555 -18.36 -18.90 22.37
C ARG A 555 -17.82 -19.10 20.96
N THR A 556 -18.63 -18.73 19.99
CA THR A 556 -18.23 -18.68 18.57
C THR A 556 -18.37 -17.25 18.05
N TYR A 557 -17.26 -16.68 17.61
CA TYR A 557 -17.19 -15.35 17.03
C TYR A 557 -16.95 -15.45 15.53
N VAL A 558 -17.61 -14.58 14.77
CA VAL A 558 -17.36 -14.37 13.34
C VAL A 558 -17.09 -12.89 13.13
N ASN A 559 -15.92 -12.57 12.57
CA ASN A 559 -15.42 -11.21 12.37
C ASN A 559 -15.51 -10.35 13.66
N GLY A 560 -15.15 -10.97 14.79
CA GLY A 560 -15.13 -10.32 16.10
C GLY A 560 -16.48 -10.26 16.83
N SER A 561 -17.59 -10.72 16.24
CA SER A 561 -18.90 -10.74 16.90
C SER A 561 -19.38 -12.16 17.21
N PHE A 562 -19.78 -12.40 18.47
CA PHE A 562 -20.48 -13.61 18.89
C PHE A 562 -21.99 -13.40 19.06
N THR A 563 -22.50 -12.26 18.58
CA THR A 563 -23.93 -11.94 18.62
C THR A 563 -24.41 -11.47 17.25
N THR A 564 -25.69 -11.70 17.00
CA THR A 564 -26.47 -11.08 15.91
C THR A 564 -27.58 -10.24 16.53
N ALA A 565 -28.38 -9.57 15.70
CA ALA A 565 -29.54 -8.83 16.17
C ALA A 565 -30.56 -9.70 16.95
N THR A 566 -30.57 -11.01 16.72
CA THR A 566 -31.61 -11.92 17.25
C THR A 566 -31.05 -13.08 18.10
N GLN A 567 -29.73 -13.29 18.14
CA GLN A 567 -29.14 -14.45 18.79
C GLN A 567 -27.75 -14.17 19.35
N ARG A 568 -27.43 -14.77 20.50
CA ARG A 568 -26.07 -14.91 21.03
C ARG A 568 -25.55 -16.32 20.75
N PHE A 569 -24.27 -16.42 20.45
CA PHE A 569 -23.57 -17.67 20.18
C PHE A 569 -22.63 -17.99 21.34
N ASP A 570 -23.24 -18.27 22.49
CA ASP A 570 -22.58 -18.73 23.70
C ASP A 570 -23.26 -20.00 24.28
N HIS A 571 -22.48 -20.79 25.00
CA HIS A 571 -22.91 -21.99 25.73
C HIS A 571 -22.28 -21.96 27.11
N GLN A 572 -23.08 -22.12 28.17
CA GLN A 572 -22.56 -22.18 29.52
C GLN A 572 -22.01 -23.59 29.79
N VAL A 573 -20.74 -23.68 30.16
CA VAL A 573 -20.09 -24.96 30.45
C VAL A 573 -20.40 -25.34 31.90
N SER A 574 -21.24 -26.35 32.05
CA SER A 574 -21.83 -26.81 33.30
C SER A 574 -21.18 -28.07 33.86
N GLN A 575 -20.46 -28.83 33.03
CA GLN A 575 -19.71 -30.02 33.43
C GLN A 575 -18.25 -29.95 32.93
N ALA A 576 -17.39 -30.78 33.51
CA ALA A 576 -15.98 -30.83 33.11
C ALA A 576 -15.83 -31.24 31.64
N LEU A 577 -14.86 -30.63 30.96
CA LEU A 577 -14.50 -31.02 29.60
C LEU A 577 -13.67 -32.31 29.65
N THR A 578 -14.01 -33.30 28.83
CA THR A 578 -13.22 -34.53 28.76
C THR A 578 -12.10 -34.36 27.75
N ASN A 579 -10.84 -34.43 28.19
CA ASN A 579 -9.68 -34.39 27.31
C ASN A 579 -9.28 -35.78 26.81
N ASN A 580 -9.07 -35.89 25.50
CA ASN A 580 -8.48 -37.07 24.90
C ASN A 580 -6.94 -37.02 24.98
N ALA A 581 -6.29 -38.13 25.35
CA ALA A 581 -4.84 -38.21 25.50
C ALA A 581 -4.13 -39.02 24.38
N SER A 582 -4.79 -39.25 23.24
CA SER A 582 -4.26 -40.06 22.14
C SER A 582 -4.63 -39.59 20.73
N ALA A 583 -5.70 -38.80 20.57
CA ALA A 583 -6.17 -38.34 19.26
C ALA A 583 -5.28 -37.25 18.68
N ASN A 584 -4.94 -37.37 17.40
CA ASN A 584 -4.22 -36.34 16.65
C ASN A 584 -5.09 -35.09 16.44
N LEU A 585 -4.43 -33.94 16.24
CA LEU A 585 -5.09 -32.70 15.82
C LEU A 585 -5.14 -32.65 14.29
N HIS A 586 -6.31 -32.34 13.75
CA HIS A 586 -6.58 -32.31 12.33
C HIS A 586 -6.86 -30.89 11.85
N ILE A 587 -6.35 -30.55 10.65
CA ILE A 587 -6.71 -29.37 9.88
C ILE A 587 -7.09 -29.82 8.47
N GLY A 588 -8.25 -29.39 7.99
CA GLY A 588 -8.74 -29.74 6.65
C GLY A 588 -9.36 -31.15 6.52
N VAL A 589 -9.62 -31.83 7.64
CA VAL A 589 -10.31 -33.12 7.70
C VAL A 589 -11.12 -33.22 8.99
N PHE A 590 -12.01 -34.21 9.10
CA PHE A 590 -12.83 -34.38 10.30
C PHE A 590 -11.99 -34.48 11.58
N PRO A 591 -12.32 -33.67 12.61
CA PRO A 591 -11.70 -33.74 13.92
C PRO A 591 -11.70 -35.14 14.54
N ASP A 592 -12.71 -35.95 14.25
CA ASP A 592 -12.96 -37.27 14.85
C ASP A 592 -12.61 -38.46 13.94
N ASN A 593 -12.17 -38.21 12.70
CA ASN A 593 -11.74 -39.25 11.76
C ASN A 593 -10.81 -38.67 10.68
N GLU A 594 -9.54 -39.06 10.70
CA GLU A 594 -8.53 -38.62 9.72
C GLU A 594 -8.71 -39.23 8.31
N ASN A 595 -9.59 -40.23 8.16
CA ASN A 595 -9.79 -40.98 6.92
C ASN A 595 -11.12 -40.65 6.21
N GLY A 596 -11.81 -39.57 6.60
CA GLY A 596 -13.05 -39.16 5.94
C GLY A 596 -13.43 -37.70 6.21
N GLY A 597 -14.29 -37.13 5.37
CA GLY A 597 -14.85 -35.79 5.58
C GLY A 597 -13.87 -34.64 5.36
N TYR A 598 -13.08 -34.72 4.29
CA TYR A 598 -12.07 -33.73 3.90
C TYR A 598 -12.65 -32.34 3.60
N PHE A 599 -11.84 -31.29 3.82
CA PHE A 599 -12.21 -29.89 3.64
C PHE A 599 -12.31 -29.48 2.19
#